data_AF-A0AAF0F2Q2-F1
#
_entry.id   AF-A0AAF0F2Q2-F1
#
_cell.length_a   1.000
_cell.length_b   1.000
_cell.length_c   1.000
_cell.angle_alpha   90.00
_cell.angle_beta   90.00
_cell.angle_gamma   90.00
#
_symmetry.space_group_name_H-M   'P 1'
#
loop_
_entity.id
_entity.type
_entity.pdbx_description
1 polymer ?
#
loop_
_entity_poly.entity_id
_entity_poly.type
_entity_poly.pdbx_seq_one_letter_code
_entity_poly.pdbx_strand_id
1 'polypeptide(L)'
;MSSARLLVRRNPAYPLAKIPTRGSNQAAGYDLYACEDALIPKGGRAVVQTGISIALPEGHYGRVAPRSGLVHAGDRIAQLIIEKISTPEIEEVDSLEDTDRGSGGFGSTGGFKSQ
;
A
#
# COMPACT_ATOMS: atom_id res chain seq x y z
N MET A 1 -6.34 -13.15 -22.35
CA MET A 1 -6.47 -12.14 -21.27
C MET A 1 -5.34 -11.14 -21.45
N SER A 2 -5.65 -9.85 -21.64
CA SER A 2 -4.61 -8.82 -21.75
C SER A 2 -3.87 -8.72 -20.42
N SER A 3 -2.54 -8.81 -20.45
CA SER A 3 -1.72 -8.56 -19.26
C SER A 3 -1.94 -7.11 -18.81
N ALA A 4 -2.45 -6.93 -17.58
CA ALA A 4 -2.67 -5.59 -17.03
C ALA A 4 -1.32 -4.85 -16.96
N ARG A 5 -1.23 -3.69 -17.62
CA ARG A 5 -0.03 -2.84 -17.59
C ARG A 5 -0.21 -1.77 -16.53
N LEU A 6 0.78 -1.64 -15.64
CA LEU A 6 0.86 -0.50 -14.73
C LEU A 6 1.58 0.65 -15.43
N LEU A 7 0.87 1.75 -15.70
CA LEU A 7 1.47 2.91 -16.36
C LEU A 7 2.05 3.85 -15.31
N VAL A 8 3.32 4.19 -15.45
CA VAL A 8 4.05 5.08 -14.53
C VAL A 8 4.69 6.21 -15.32
N ARG A 9 4.44 7.45 -14.91
CA ARG A 9 5.04 8.65 -15.49
C ARG A 9 5.91 9.33 -14.44
N ARG A 10 7.18 9.58 -14.77
CA ARG A 10 8.06 10.43 -13.96
C ARG A 10 7.75 11.91 -14.25
N ASN A 11 7.76 12.73 -13.21
CA ASN A 11 7.68 14.17 -13.36
C ASN A 11 9.09 14.73 -13.61
N PRO A 12 9.34 15.39 -14.76
CA PRO A 12 10.65 15.96 -15.08
C PRO A 12 11.17 17.00 -14.09
N ALA A 13 10.27 17.64 -13.32
CA ALA A 13 10.66 18.59 -12.27
C ALA A 13 11.42 17.93 -11.09
N TYR A 14 11.41 16.60 -11.00
CA TYR A 14 12.11 15.83 -9.97
C TYR A 14 13.14 14.88 -10.62
N PRO A 15 14.38 15.35 -10.85
CA PRO A 15 15.41 14.57 -11.55
C PRO A 15 15.76 13.24 -10.87
N LEU A 16 15.57 13.15 -9.55
CA LEU A 16 15.85 11.94 -8.76
C LEU A 16 14.69 10.95 -8.74
N ALA A 17 13.54 11.24 -9.38
CA ALA A 17 12.41 10.33 -9.45
C ALA A 17 12.79 9.02 -10.16
N LYS A 18 12.49 7.89 -9.52
CA LYS A 18 12.79 6.54 -10.02
C LYS A 18 11.51 5.78 -10.36
N ILE A 19 11.57 4.95 -11.41
CA ILE A 19 10.49 4.01 -11.70
C ILE A 19 10.46 2.94 -10.61
N PRO A 20 9.28 2.60 -10.04
CA PRO A 20 9.17 1.55 -9.04
C PRO A 20 9.69 0.20 -9.55
N THR A 21 10.35 -0.56 -8.69
CA THR A 21 10.94 -1.86 -9.06
C THR A 21 10.35 -2.98 -8.22
N ARG A 22 10.37 -4.23 -8.71
CA ARG A 22 10.04 -5.39 -7.88
C ARG A 22 11.31 -6.00 -7.31
N GLY A 23 11.29 -6.30 -6.01
CA GLY A 23 12.42 -6.94 -5.34
C GLY A 23 12.63 -8.41 -5.72
N SER A 24 11.60 -9.09 -6.23
CA SER A 24 11.66 -10.45 -6.75
C SER A 24 10.51 -10.70 -7.74
N ASN A 25 10.55 -11.83 -8.46
CA ASN A 25 9.52 -12.18 -9.45
C ASN A 25 8.10 -12.31 -8.86
N GLN A 26 8.01 -12.70 -7.58
CA GLN A 26 6.75 -12.89 -6.86
C GLN A 26 6.51 -11.83 -5.78
N ALA A 27 7.31 -10.76 -5.76
CA ALA A 27 7.10 -9.68 -4.80
C ALA A 27 5.70 -9.08 -5.01
N ALA A 28 4.94 -8.98 -3.91
CA ALA A 28 3.59 -8.41 -3.93
C ALA A 28 3.59 -6.91 -4.25
N GLY A 29 4.65 -6.20 -3.84
CA GLY A 29 4.79 -4.76 -4.00
C GLY A 29 5.91 -4.34 -4.94
N TYR A 30 5.77 -3.13 -5.47
CA TYR A 30 6.82 -2.39 -6.14
C TYR A 30 7.47 -1.41 -5.16
N ASP A 31 8.78 -1.50 -4.97
CA ASP A 31 9.54 -0.57 -4.13
C ASP A 31 9.38 0.87 -4.66
N LEU A 32 8.98 1.79 -3.77
CA LEU A 32 8.87 3.22 -4.02
C LEU A 32 10.10 3.94 -3.46
N TYR A 33 10.55 4.95 -4.19
CA TYR A 33 11.77 5.71 -3.88
C TYR A 33 11.42 7.16 -3.57
N ALA A 34 12.12 7.76 -2.61
CA ALA A 34 12.10 9.20 -2.41
C ALA A 34 12.76 9.91 -3.62
N CYS A 35 12.20 11.03 -4.06
CA CYS A 35 12.80 11.90 -5.08
C CYS A 35 13.52 13.12 -4.50
N GLU A 36 13.56 13.24 -3.18
CA GLU A 36 14.21 14.32 -2.43
C GLU A 36 14.56 13.83 -1.02
N ASP A 37 15.38 14.59 -0.32
CA ASP A 37 15.70 14.32 1.08
C ASP A 37 14.49 14.64 1.97
N ALA A 38 14.23 13.76 2.94
CA ALA A 38 13.16 13.95 3.91
C ALA A 38 13.67 13.78 5.33
N LEU A 39 13.34 14.74 6.20
CA LEU A 39 13.62 14.67 7.64
C LEU A 39 12.35 14.23 8.37
N ILE A 40 12.43 13.13 9.14
CA ILE A 40 11.35 12.67 10.01
C ILE A 40 11.79 12.92 11.46
N PRO A 41 11.18 13.88 12.18
CA PRO A 41 11.47 14.10 13.59
C PRO A 41 11.13 12.86 14.43
N LYS A 42 11.83 12.67 15.55
CA LYS A 42 11.50 11.61 16.52
C LYS A 42 10.04 11.77 16.99
N GLY A 43 9.26 10.70 16.86
CA GLY A 43 7.81 10.72 17.17
C GLY A 43 6.97 11.53 16.18
N GLY A 44 7.56 12.02 15.10
CA GLY A 44 6.90 12.79 14.05
C GLY A 44 6.50 11.95 12.84
N ARG A 45 6.00 12.66 11.83
CA ARG A 45 5.64 12.13 10.51
C ARG A 45 6.07 13.12 9.44
N ALA A 46 6.40 12.61 8.26
CA ALA A 46 6.64 13.43 7.08
C ALA A 46 5.93 12.82 5.88
N VAL A 47 5.58 13.67 4.91
CA VAL A 47 5.19 13.23 3.57
C VAL A 47 6.45 13.25 2.72
N VAL A 48 6.75 12.13 2.06
CA VAL A 48 7.94 11.99 1.21
C VAL A 48 7.49 11.92 -0.24
N GLN A 49 7.99 12.84 -1.07
CA GLN A 49 7.67 12.89 -2.48
C GLN A 49 8.34 11.73 -3.24
N THR A 50 7.61 11.13 -4.18
CA THR A 50 8.13 10.08 -5.07
C THR A 50 8.44 10.59 -6.48
N GLY A 51 7.90 11.76 -6.86
CA GLY A 51 8.10 12.37 -8.18
C GLY A 51 7.47 11.59 -9.33
N ILE A 52 6.52 10.68 -9.06
CA ILE A 52 5.84 9.87 -10.08
C ILE A 52 4.32 10.02 -10.01
N SER A 53 3.67 9.80 -11.15
CA SER A 53 2.23 9.59 -11.25
C SER A 53 1.97 8.19 -11.78
N ILE A 54 0.92 7.53 -11.29
CA ILE A 54 0.61 6.14 -11.62
C ILE A 54 -0.86 6.06 -12.08
N ALA A 55 -1.11 5.40 -13.21
CA ALA A 55 -2.45 4.99 -13.58
C ALA A 55 -2.66 3.52 -13.17
N LEU A 56 -3.59 3.31 -12.25
CA LEU A 56 -3.92 1.98 -11.74
C LEU A 56 -4.89 1.27 -12.69
N PRO A 57 -4.77 -0.05 -12.87
CA PRO A 57 -5.79 -0.81 -13.59
C PRO A 57 -7.16 -0.70 -12.91
N GLU A 58 -8.23 -0.77 -13.71
CA GLU A 58 -9.60 -0.81 -13.19
C GLU A 58 -9.79 -1.97 -12.20
N GLY A 59 -10.66 -1.75 -11.19
CA GLY A 59 -10.91 -2.73 -10.13
C GLY A 59 -9.76 -2.91 -9.16
N HIS A 60 -8.76 -2.01 -9.16
CA HIS A 60 -7.65 -2.03 -8.23
C HIS A 60 -7.43 -0.67 -7.58
N TYR A 61 -6.91 -0.69 -6.35
CA TYR A 61 -6.30 0.48 -5.73
C TYR A 61 -4.82 0.22 -5.46
N GLY A 62 -4.05 1.31 -5.30
CA GLY A 62 -2.64 1.25 -4.98
C GLY A 62 -2.42 1.49 -3.49
N ARG A 63 -2.13 0.44 -2.72
CA ARG A 63 -1.79 0.57 -1.30
C ARG A 63 -0.32 0.90 -1.13
N VAL A 64 -0.02 1.99 -0.43
CA VAL A 64 1.32 2.27 0.08
C VAL A 64 1.50 1.48 1.38
N ALA A 65 2.43 0.52 1.38
CA ALA A 65 2.69 -0.38 2.49
C ALA A 65 4.10 -0.15 3.06
N PRO A 66 4.30 -0.38 4.38
CA PRO A 66 5.61 -0.26 5.00
C PRO A 66 6.57 -1.34 4.49
N ARG A 67 7.87 -1.06 4.63
CA ARG A 67 8.96 -2.03 4.46
C ARG A 67 9.54 -2.37 5.84
N SER A 68 10.19 -3.51 5.98
CA SER A 68 10.72 -4.01 7.26
C SER A 68 12.06 -3.38 7.69
N GLY A 69 12.62 -2.39 6.95
CA GLY A 69 13.95 -1.83 7.18
C GLY A 69 14.00 -0.31 7.36
N LEU A 70 15.14 0.19 7.87
CA LEU A 70 15.44 1.63 8.05
C LEU A 70 15.57 2.39 6.71
N VAL A 71 15.40 3.72 6.74
CA VAL A 71 15.28 4.60 5.57
C VAL A 71 16.31 5.73 5.58
N HIS A 72 17.03 5.89 4.47
CA HIS A 72 17.91 7.01 4.10
C HIS A 72 17.51 7.66 2.77
N ALA A 73 18.18 8.75 2.38
CA ALA A 73 17.96 9.41 1.09
C ALA A 73 18.27 8.49 -0.10
N GLY A 74 17.37 8.44 -1.08
CA GLY A 74 17.47 7.52 -2.23
C GLY A 74 17.08 6.07 -1.94
N ASP A 75 16.71 5.76 -0.69
CA ASP A 75 16.25 4.45 -0.29
C ASP A 75 14.82 4.17 -0.73
N ARG A 76 14.50 2.89 -0.61
CA ARG A 76 13.16 2.36 -0.76
C ARG A 76 12.39 2.63 0.52
N ILE A 77 11.57 3.66 0.49
CA ILE A 77 10.88 4.22 1.66
C ILE A 77 9.56 3.48 1.98
N ALA A 78 8.95 2.88 0.96
CA ALA A 78 7.68 2.17 1.03
C ALA A 78 7.58 1.22 -0.17
N GLN A 79 6.51 0.44 -0.23
CA GLN A 79 6.18 -0.36 -1.40
C GLN A 79 4.73 -0.12 -1.84
N LEU A 80 4.47 -0.13 -3.14
CA LEU A 80 3.16 -0.04 -3.74
C LEU A 80 2.63 -1.44 -4.03
N ILE A 81 1.55 -1.84 -3.38
CA ILE A 81 0.84 -3.10 -3.66
C ILE A 81 -0.41 -2.75 -4.46
N ILE A 82 -0.59 -3.45 -5.60
CA ILE A 82 -1.77 -3.27 -6.45
C ILE A 82 -2.82 -4.27 -5.99
N GLU A 83 -3.80 -3.79 -5.24
CA GLU A 83 -4.80 -4.64 -4.59
C GLU A 83 -6.11 -4.62 -5.35
N LYS A 84 -6.62 -5.81 -5.65
CA LYS A 84 -7.92 -5.99 -6.27
C LYS A 84 -9.02 -5.67 -5.27
N ILE A 85 -10.00 -4.90 -5.72
CA ILE A 85 -11.16 -4.51 -4.91
C ILE A 85 -12.45 -4.79 -5.65
N SER A 86 -13.54 -4.81 -4.89
CA SER A 86 -14.90 -4.63 -5.38
C SER A 86 -15.42 -3.30 -4.85
N THR A 87 -16.20 -2.60 -5.67
CA THR A 87 -16.88 -1.35 -5.32
C THR A 87 -18.38 -1.52 -5.50
N PRO A 88 -19.05 -2.33 -4.64
CA PRO A 88 -20.48 -2.55 -4.73
C PRO A 88 -21.27 -1.30 -4.32
N GLU A 89 -22.52 -1.23 -4.76
CA GLU A 89 -23.48 -0.29 -4.18
C GLU A 89 -23.82 -0.71 -2.74
N ILE A 90 -24.10 0.28 -1.88
CA ILE A 90 -24.45 0.04 -0.48
C ILE A 90 -25.96 -0.15 -0.40
N GLU A 91 -26.39 -1.25 0.22
CA GLU A 91 -27.78 -1.55 0.53
C GLU A 91 -27.96 -1.63 2.05
N GLU A 92 -28.89 -0.87 2.60
CA GLU A 92 -29.26 -0.89 4.02
C GLU A 92 -30.36 -1.94 4.25
N VAL A 93 -30.21 -2.77 5.28
CA VAL A 93 -31.13 -3.87 5.64
C VAL A 93 -31.38 -3.90 7.14
N ASP A 94 -32.54 -4.41 7.56
CA ASP A 94 -32.92 -4.51 8.99
C ASP A 94 -32.12 -5.57 9.76
N SER A 95 -31.63 -6.62 9.07
CA SER A 95 -30.84 -7.70 9.68
C SER A 95 -29.92 -8.40 8.67
N LEU A 96 -28.90 -9.08 9.18
CA LEU A 96 -27.98 -9.93 8.42
C LEU A 96 -28.15 -11.40 8.85
N GLU A 97 -27.78 -12.33 7.98
CA GLU A 97 -27.75 -13.76 8.30
C GLU A 97 -26.70 -14.07 9.39
N ASP A 98 -27.02 -15.04 10.24
CA ASP A 98 -26.06 -15.56 11.22
C ASP A 98 -24.87 -16.25 10.51
N THR A 99 -23.68 -16.08 11.08
CA THR A 99 -22.46 -16.74 10.61
C THR A 99 -21.79 -17.48 11.76
N ASP A 100 -20.93 -18.45 11.46
CA ASP A 100 -20.13 -19.15 12.49
C ASP A 100 -19.29 -18.19 13.36
N ARG A 101 -18.87 -17.03 12.81
CA ARG A 101 -18.17 -16.00 13.57
C ARG A 101 -19.11 -15.22 14.51
N GLY A 102 -20.37 -15.06 14.13
CA GLY A 102 -21.37 -14.28 14.88
C GLY A 102 -20.86 -12.88 15.25
N SER A 103 -21.06 -12.50 16.52
CA SER A 103 -20.55 -11.25 17.09
C SER A 103 -19.07 -11.29 17.52
N GLY A 104 -18.33 -12.34 17.14
CA GLY A 104 -16.94 -12.55 17.55
C GLY A 104 -15.93 -11.61 16.90
N GLY A 105 -15.24 -10.82 17.71
CA GLY A 105 -14.15 -9.92 17.31
C GLY A 105 -13.11 -9.75 18.43
N PHE A 106 -12.14 -8.84 18.26
CA PHE A 106 -11.23 -8.40 19.32
C PHE A 106 -10.48 -9.53 20.07
N GLY A 107 -10.03 -10.56 19.35
CA GLY A 107 -9.33 -11.70 19.96
C GLY A 107 -10.24 -12.77 20.56
N SER A 108 -11.52 -12.82 20.15
CA SER A 108 -12.48 -13.86 20.56
C SER A 108 -12.03 -15.30 20.31
N THR A 109 -11.06 -15.51 19.42
CA THR A 109 -10.42 -16.81 19.14
C THR A 109 -9.34 -17.20 20.15
N GLY A 110 -9.06 -16.36 21.15
CA GLY A 110 -7.97 -16.55 22.13
C GLY A 110 -6.58 -16.25 21.56
N GLY A 111 -5.54 -16.49 22.37
CA GLY A 111 -4.12 -16.34 21.98
C GLY A 111 -3.27 -15.53 22.95
N PHE A 112 -3.89 -14.78 23.87
CA PHE A 112 -3.20 -14.05 24.94
C PHE A 112 -3.70 -14.57 26.29
N LYS A 113 -2.88 -15.37 26.98
CA LYS A 113 -3.08 -15.59 28.42
C LYS A 113 -2.56 -14.34 29.12
N SER A 114 -3.41 -13.66 29.87
CA SER A 114 -2.97 -12.68 30.87
C SER A 114 -2.02 -13.40 31.83
N GLN A 115 -0.76 -12.97 31.86
CA GLN A 115 0.10 -13.22 33.01
C GLN A 115 -0.35 -12.35 34.18
#